data_AF-A0A7J4FX08-F1
#
_entry.id   AF-A0A7J4FX08-F1
#
_cell.length_a   1.000
_cell.length_b   1.000
_cell.length_c   1.000
_cell.angle_alpha   90.00
_cell.angle_beta   90.00
_cell.angle_gamma   90.00
#
_symmetry.space_group_name_H-M   'P 1'
#
loop_
_entity.id
_entity.type
_entity.pdbx_description
1 polymer ?
#
loop_
_entity_poly.entity_id
_entity_poly.type
_entity_poly.pdbx_seq_one_letter_code
_entity_poly.pdbx_strand_id
1 'polypeptide(L)'
;MTQTKKIPCEIISVREGKTWNNVIVKQRSTGKQLFFGKVKKDMDIAVGAAAYMEVEAMASEFPETPLRVTLYDESGTKIDWVIIQPTMFDVR
;
A
#
# COMPACT_ATOMS: atom_id res chain seq x y z
N MET A 1 -0.22 11.74 -19.31
CA MET A 1 0.48 11.70 -18.02
C MET A 1 -0.56 11.48 -16.93
N THR A 2 -0.82 10.22 -16.56
CA THR A 2 -1.77 9.88 -15.50
C THR A 2 -1.10 10.25 -14.18
N GLN A 3 -1.59 11.31 -13.53
CA GLN A 3 -1.09 11.74 -12.23
C GLN A 3 -1.54 10.72 -11.19
N THR A 4 -0.62 9.86 -10.72
CA THR A 4 -0.93 8.85 -9.70
C THR A 4 -1.24 9.57 -8.39
N LYS A 5 -2.49 9.46 -7.93
CA LYS A 5 -2.98 10.13 -6.70
C LYS A 5 -2.26 9.53 -5.49
N LYS A 6 -1.55 10.35 -4.72
CA LYS A 6 -1.01 9.96 -3.42
C LYS A 6 -2.13 9.89 -2.39
N ILE A 7 -2.32 8.72 -1.80
CA ILE A 7 -3.38 8.45 -0.83
C ILE A 7 -2.75 8.35 0.56
N PRO A 8 -2.99 9.32 1.46
CA PRO A 8 -2.41 9.30 2.80
C PRO A 8 -2.88 8.10 3.63
N CYS A 9 -1.93 7.46 4.30
CA CYS A 9 -2.18 6.36 5.22
C CYS A 9 -1.27 6.47 6.46
N GLU A 10 -1.46 5.52 7.37
CA GLU A 10 -0.68 5.37 8.59
C GLU A 10 -0.39 3.89 8.80
N ILE A 11 0.81 3.59 9.29
CA ILE A 11 1.23 2.23 9.62
C ILE A 11 0.65 1.86 10.98
N ILE A 12 -0.24 0.86 11.01
CA ILE A 12 -0.95 0.47 12.25
C ILE A 12 -0.45 -0.86 12.83
N SER A 13 0.32 -1.64 12.08
CA SER A 13 0.95 -2.87 12.56
C SER A 13 2.20 -3.18 11.76
N VAL A 14 3.26 -3.58 12.46
CA VAL A 14 4.46 -4.18 11.87
C VAL A 14 4.70 -5.51 12.60
N ARG A 15 4.74 -6.61 11.84
CA ARG A 15 5.04 -7.95 12.37
C ARG A 15 6.27 -8.50 11.69
N GLU A 16 7.30 -8.80 12.47
CA GLU A 16 8.50 -9.41 11.95
C GLU A 16 8.22 -10.85 11.48
N GLY A 17 8.64 -11.17 10.25
CA GLY A 17 8.65 -12.54 9.73
C GLY A 17 10.07 -13.08 9.59
N LYS A 18 10.24 -14.29 9.06
CA LYS A 18 11.58 -14.88 8.86
C LYS A 18 12.38 -14.13 7.80
N THR A 19 11.78 -13.95 6.62
CA THR A 19 12.43 -13.31 5.45
C THR A 19 11.95 -11.87 5.26
N TRP A 20 10.68 -11.60 5.54
CA TRP A 20 10.02 -10.32 5.29
C TRP A 20 9.22 -9.88 6.51
N ASN A 21 9.09 -8.58 6.69
CA ASN A 21 8.15 -7.99 7.62
C ASN A 21 6.76 -7.89 6.97
N ASN A 22 5.74 -8.05 7.79
CA ASN A 22 4.36 -7.83 7.40
C ASN A 22 3.90 -6.50 7.97
N VAL A 23 3.40 -5.61 7.11
CA VAL A 23 2.94 -4.28 7.47
C VAL A 23 1.46 -4.16 7.16
N ILE A 24 0.68 -3.62 8.10
CA ILE A 24 -0.70 -3.23 7.86
C ILE A 24 -0.78 -1.72 7.95
N VAL A 25 -1.41 -1.12 6.95
CA VAL A 25 -1.66 0.32 6.90
C VAL A 25 -3.15 0.60 6.92
N LYS A 26 -3.52 1.76 7.44
CA LYS A 26 -4.89 2.28 7.43
C LYS A 26 -4.95 3.54 6.57
N GLN A 27 -5.82 3.55 5.57
CA GLN A 27 -6.11 4.76 4.80
C GLN A 27 -6.79 5.79 5.70
N ARG A 28 -6.29 7.03 5.73
CA ARG A 28 -6.81 8.05 6.65
C ARG A 28 -8.25 8.48 6.34
N SER A 29 -8.62 8.54 5.06
CA SER A 29 -9.94 9.03 4.63
C SER A 29 -11.07 8.02 4.82
N THR A 30 -10.82 6.73 4.58
CA THR A 30 -11.86 5.69 4.60
C THR A 30 -11.75 4.75 5.79
N GLY A 31 -10.60 4.71 6.46
CA GLY A 31 -10.28 3.72 7.48
C GLY A 31 -10.03 2.30 6.94
N LYS A 32 -10.08 2.09 5.61
CA LYS A 32 -9.77 0.79 5.00
C LYS A 32 -8.34 0.38 5.30
N GLN A 33 -8.13 -0.90 5.55
CA GLN A 33 -6.83 -1.47 5.87
C GLN A 33 -6.29 -2.26 4.68
N LEU A 34 -4.97 -2.17 4.47
CA LEU A 34 -4.26 -2.96 3.48
C LEU A 34 -3.05 -3.64 4.12
N PHE A 35 -2.82 -4.87 3.69
CA PHE A 35 -1.75 -5.73 4.17
C PHE A 35 -0.65 -5.82 3.11
N PHE A 36 0.59 -5.61 3.53
CA PHE A 36 1.80 -5.70 2.73
C PHE A 36 2.71 -6.75 3.36
N GLY A 37 2.92 -7.87 2.65
CA GLY A 37 3.56 -9.06 3.20
C GLY A 37 5.05 -9.21 2.86
N LYS A 38 5.61 -8.32 2.04
CA LYS A 38 6.97 -8.47 1.49
C LYS A 38 7.83 -7.22 1.76
N VAL A 39 7.66 -6.64 2.96
CA VAL A 39 8.45 -5.49 3.39
C VAL A 39 9.84 -5.94 3.84
N LYS A 40 10.90 -5.32 3.32
CA LYS A 40 12.27 -5.72 3.70
C LYS A 40 12.54 -5.44 5.17
N LYS A 41 13.41 -6.25 5.78
CA LYS A 41 13.77 -6.15 7.20
C LYS A 41 14.65 -4.94 7.54
N ASP A 42 15.39 -4.43 6.57
CA ASP A 42 16.31 -3.30 6.72
C ASP A 42 15.62 -1.95 6.57
N MET A 43 14.31 -1.92 6.32
CA MET A 43 13.54 -0.68 6.28
C MET A 43 13.15 -0.23 7.69
N ASP A 44 13.45 1.03 7.99
CA ASP A 44 13.04 1.66 9.25
C ASP A 44 11.55 2.03 9.19
N ILE A 45 10.71 1.14 9.72
CA ILE A 45 9.26 1.25 9.66
C ILE A 45 8.69 1.08 11.06
N ALA A 46 7.98 2.10 11.52
CA ALA A 46 7.37 2.14 12.84
C ALA A 46 5.84 2.22 12.78
N VAL A 47 5.19 1.66 13.80
CA VAL A 47 3.75 1.90 14.03
C VAL A 47 3.52 3.37 14.36
N GLY A 48 2.49 3.98 13.78
CA GLY A 48 2.20 5.41 13.86
C GLY A 48 2.88 6.25 12.78
N ALA A 49 3.83 5.67 12.03
CA ALA A 49 4.48 6.39 10.95
C ALA A 49 3.48 6.74 9.84
N ALA A 50 3.60 7.97 9.34
CA ALA A 50 2.86 8.41 8.18
C ALA A 50 3.49 7.83 6.90
N ALA A 51 2.63 7.56 5.93
CA ALA A 51 2.97 6.94 4.67
C ALA A 51 1.94 7.34 3.62
N TYR A 52 2.19 6.98 2.37
CA TYR A 52 1.17 7.12 1.33
C TYR A 52 1.15 5.92 0.39
N MET A 53 0.00 5.72 -0.23
CA MET A 53 -0.20 4.69 -1.25
C MET A 53 -0.42 5.35 -2.60
N GLU A 54 0.08 4.69 -3.64
CA GLU A 54 -0.26 5.00 -5.03
C GLU A 54 -0.99 3.81 -5.62
N VAL A 55 -2.04 4.09 -6.40
CA VAL A 55 -2.89 3.06 -7.01
C VAL A 55 -2.83 3.19 -8.52
N GLU A 56 -2.50 2.09 -9.17
CA GLU A 56 -2.35 2.00 -10.61
C GLU A 56 -3.26 0.88 -11.13
N ALA A 57 -4.10 1.17 -12.12
CA ALA A 57 -4.82 0.14 -12.84
C ALA A 57 -3.82 -0.65 -13.70
N MET A 58 -3.77 -1.97 -13.54
CA MET A 58 -2.90 -2.80 -14.37
C MET A 58 -3.51 -2.97 -15.76
N ALA A 59 -2.71 -3.06 -16.82
CA ALA A 59 -3.25 -3.42 -18.13
C ALA A 59 -3.86 -4.83 -18.05
N SER A 60 -5.16 -4.94 -18.31
CA SER A 60 -5.91 -6.19 -18.28
C SER A 60 -6.93 -6.19 -19.41
N GLU A 61 -7.11 -7.36 -20.04
CA GLU A 61 -8.17 -7.59 -21.03
C GLU A 61 -9.53 -7.88 -20.36
N PHE A 62 -9.54 -8.04 -19.03
CA PHE A 62 -10.74 -8.37 -18.26
C PHE A 62 -11.42 -7.12 -17.67
N PRO A 63 -12.77 -7.11 -17.59
CA PRO A 63 -13.54 -5.97 -17.09
C PRO A 63 -13.22 -5.61 -15.63
N GLU A 64 -12.82 -6.59 -14.82
CA GLU A 64 -12.30 -6.36 -13.47
C GLU A 64 -10.80 -6.13 -13.55
N THR A 65 -10.41 -4.89 -13.86
CA THR A 65 -9.00 -4.53 -13.97
C THR A 65 -8.35 -4.51 -12.58
N PRO A 66 -7.41 -5.41 -12.26
CA PRO A 66 -6.79 -5.43 -10.95
C PRO A 66 -6.00 -4.14 -10.71
N LEU A 67 -5.98 -3.71 -9.45
CA LEU A 67 -5.27 -2.52 -9.01
C LEU A 67 -3.96 -2.93 -8.35
N ARG A 68 -2.87 -2.34 -8.80
CA ARG A 68 -1.60 -2.37 -8.07
C ARG A 68 -1.58 -1.22 -7.09
N VAL A 69 -1.44 -1.53 -5.81
CA VAL A 69 -1.24 -0.56 -4.75
C VAL A 69 0.21 -0.63 -4.31
N THR A 70 0.94 0.46 -4.46
CA THR A 70 2.32 0.59 -3.99
C THR A 70 2.34 1.46 -2.73
N LEU A 71 2.99 0.97 -1.68
CA LEU A 71 3.20 1.70 -0.43
C LEU A 71 4.55 2.40 -0.46
N TYR A 72 4.55 3.66 -0.04
CA TYR A 72 5.73 4.49 0.11
C TYR A 72 5.76 5.12 1.51
N ASP A 73 6.96 5.39 2.00
CA ASP A 73 7.14 6.28 3.15
C ASP A 73 6.93 7.76 2.76
N GLU A 74 7.06 8.68 3.72
CA GLU A 74 6.93 10.12 3.46
C GLU A 74 8.04 10.68 2.55
N SER A 75 9.21 10.02 2.52
CA SER A 75 10.35 10.42 1.67
C SER A 75 10.18 10.00 0.20
N GLY A 76 9.16 9.17 -0.09
CA GLY A 76 8.92 8.60 -1.41
C GLY A 76 9.71 7.32 -1.68
N THR A 77 10.30 6.71 -0.65
CA THR A 77 10.93 5.40 -0.75
C THR A 77 9.86 4.32 -0.81
N LYS A 78 9.94 3.48 -1.83
CA LYS A 78 9.02 2.35 -2.01
C LYS A 78 9.26 1.29 -0.92
N ILE A 79 8.21 0.98 -0.18
CA ILE A 79 8.21 -0.03 0.89
C ILE A 79 7.87 -1.42 0.32
N ASP A 80 6.70 -1.57 -0.27
CA ASP A 80 6.19 -2.82 -0.86
C ASP A 80 5.02 -2.50 -1.80
N TRP A 81 4.46 -3.51 -2.46
CA TRP A 81 3.25 -3.39 -3.27
C TRP A 81 2.41 -4.65 -3.21
N VAL A 82 1.11 -4.48 -3.44
CA VAL A 82 0.14 -5.57 -3.52
C VAL A 82 -0.79 -5.38 -4.71
N ILE A 83 -1.39 -6.48 -5.18
CA ILE A 83 -2.49 -6.44 -6.13
C ILE A 83 -3.78 -6.70 -5.37
N ILE A 84 -4.77 -5.86 -5.63
CA ILE A 84 -6.10 -5.98 -5.07
C ILE A 84 -7.15 -5.88 -6.17
N GLN A 85 -8.33 -6.43 -5.88
CA GLN A 85 -9.49 -6.22 -6.73
C GLN A 85 -10.05 -4.80 -6.54
N PRO A 86 -10.62 -4.16 -7.57
CA PRO A 86 -11.24 -2.84 -7.47
C PRO A 86 -12.29 -2.75 -6.35
N THR A 87 -13.00 -3.84 -6.09
CA THR A 87 -14.03 -3.92 -5.03
C THR A 87 -13.47 -3.73 -3.62
N MET A 88 -12.18 -3.99 -3.40
CA MET A 88 -11.54 -3.84 -2.09
C MET A 88 -11.13 -2.39 -1.79
N PHE A 89 -11.05 -1.52 -2.80
CA PHE A 89 -10.49 -0.18 -2.63
C PHE A 89 -11.22 0.84 -3.51
N ASP A 90 -11.96 1.74 -2.84
CA ASP A 90 -12.65 2.82 -3.55
C ASP A 90 -11.61 3.87 -3.94
N VAL A 91 -11.25 3.87 -5.22
CA VAL A 91 -10.50 4.97 -5.83
C VAL A 91 -11.51 6.08 -6.17
N ARG A 92 -12.11 6.71 -5.16
CA ARG A 92 -12.92 7.94 -5.33
C ARG A 92 -12.04 9.19 -5.20
#